data_AF-Q5B3V4-F1
#
_entry.id   AF-Q5B3V4-F1
#
_cell.length_a   1.000
_cell.length_b   1.000
_cell.length_c   1.000
_cell.angle_alpha   90.00
_cell.angle_beta   90.00
_cell.angle_gamma   90.00
#
_symmetry.space_group_name_H-M   'P 1'
#
loop_
_entity.id
_entity.type
_entity.pdbx_description
1 polymer ?
#
loop_
_entity_poly.entity_id
_entity_poly.type
_entity_poly.pdbx_seq_one_letter_code
_entity_poly.pdbx_strand_id
1 'polypeptide(L)'
;MAGRPPLKLLMLHGYTQSGPLFHAKSRALIKHITKAFPLHEISAIYPTGPLRLNPADIPGYTPAHDSNGNGDDKDTEIEAYGWYRRSNTAEPPLYVGLEDGLNAIAKVLGEEGPFDGVIGFSQGAAMAAMVASLLEGEKRREAFARFASSSCSSSETTAEGIPYPDSFAELDHPAMKFVLCYRLFMRLRRFRRLSCMCWALWMRLLMRGGVGRLWKLALGIRRARARLFGILGVTFCRASGLI
;
A
#
# COMPACT_ATOMS: atom_id res chain seq x y z
N MET A 1 -7.96 -21.88 29.26
CA MET A 1 -8.47 -21.71 27.88
C MET A 1 -7.25 -21.59 26.99
N ALA A 2 -7.07 -22.48 26.01
CA ALA A 2 -5.99 -22.31 25.04
C ALA A 2 -6.20 -20.97 24.32
N GLY A 3 -5.19 -20.09 24.35
CA GLY A 3 -5.27 -18.78 23.70
C GLY A 3 -5.50 -18.97 22.20
N ARG A 4 -6.37 -18.14 21.60
CA ARG A 4 -6.49 -18.12 20.14
C ARG A 4 -5.16 -17.65 19.54
N PRO A 5 -4.79 -18.10 18.33
CA PRO A 5 -3.58 -17.63 17.69
C PRO A 5 -3.59 -16.09 17.56
N PRO A 6 -2.41 -15.44 17.67
CA PRO A 6 -2.30 -14.00 17.47
C PRO A 6 -2.84 -13.57 16.10
N LEU A 7 -3.48 -12.41 16.04
CA LEU A 7 -3.81 -11.74 14.79
C LEU A 7 -2.56 -10.99 14.29
N LYS A 8 -1.91 -11.52 13.25
CA LYS A 8 -0.69 -10.93 12.67
C LYS A 8 -1.03 -9.92 11.57
N LEU A 9 -0.50 -8.71 11.68
CA LEU A 9 -0.75 -7.59 10.79
C LEU A 9 0.55 -7.11 10.13
N LEU A 10 0.56 -7.04 8.80
CA LEU A 10 1.63 -6.37 8.05
C LEU A 10 1.28 -4.89 7.85
N MET A 11 2.16 -3.98 8.25
CA MET A 11 1.90 -2.54 8.30
C MET A 11 2.81 -1.77 7.33
N LEU A 12 2.27 -1.33 6.20
CA LEU A 12 3.03 -0.68 5.12
C LEU A 12 2.89 0.84 5.15
N HIS A 13 4.01 1.54 5.40
CA HIS A 13 4.05 2.99 5.52
C HIS A 13 3.88 3.72 4.17
N GLY A 14 3.61 5.03 4.22
CA GLY A 14 3.52 5.88 3.03
C GLY A 14 4.88 6.37 2.54
N TYR A 15 4.92 6.96 1.35
CA TYR A 15 6.13 7.60 0.81
C TYR A 15 6.67 8.67 1.79
N THR A 16 7.99 8.83 1.86
CA THR A 16 8.72 9.68 2.81
C THR A 16 8.50 9.31 4.29
N GLN A 17 8.25 8.04 4.59
CA GLN A 17 8.10 7.54 5.97
C GLN A 17 8.99 6.32 6.18
N SER A 18 8.99 5.79 7.39
CA SER A 18 9.67 4.55 7.78
C SER A 18 8.73 3.68 8.63
N GLY A 19 9.11 2.42 8.86
CA GLY A 19 8.41 1.51 9.76
C GLY A 19 8.21 2.11 11.16
N PRO A 20 9.28 2.56 11.86
CA PRO A 20 9.16 3.19 13.17
C PRO A 20 8.25 4.42 13.19
N LEU A 21 8.33 5.28 12.16
CA LEU A 21 7.47 6.47 12.07
C LEU A 21 6.00 6.08 11.87
N PHE A 22 5.73 5.05 11.06
CA PHE A 22 4.37 4.58 10.85
C PHE A 22 3.81 3.91 12.10
N HIS A 23 4.61 3.11 12.82
CA HIS A 23 4.26 2.55 14.12
C HIS A 23 3.85 3.64 15.12
N ALA A 24 4.65 4.72 15.24
CA ALA A 24 4.32 5.84 16.10
C ALA A 24 2.98 6.51 15.72
N LYS A 25 2.71 6.65 14.42
CA LYS A 25 1.47 7.27 13.89
C LYS A 25 0.24 6.35 13.98
N SER A 26 0.41 5.04 13.97
CA SER A 26 -0.67 4.05 13.98
C SER A 26 -1.00 3.50 15.38
N ARG A 27 -0.32 3.94 16.45
CA ARG A 27 -0.56 3.42 17.82
C ARG A 27 -2.02 3.42 18.24
N ALA A 28 -2.75 4.51 17.95
CA ALA A 28 -4.18 4.60 18.26
C ALA A 28 -5.01 3.56 17.49
N LEU A 29 -4.68 3.32 16.22
CA LEU A 29 -5.33 2.28 15.41
C LEU A 29 -5.10 0.89 16.01
N ILE A 30 -3.85 0.54 16.34
CA ILE A 30 -3.54 -0.76 16.96
C ILE A 30 -4.28 -0.91 18.29
N LYS A 31 -4.29 0.12 19.15
CA LYS A 31 -5.07 0.11 20.40
C LYS A 31 -6.56 -0.18 20.17
N HIS A 32 -7.15 0.40 19.13
CA HIS A 32 -8.55 0.13 18.77
C HIS A 32 -8.76 -1.29 18.26
N ILE A 33 -7.84 -1.82 17.45
CA ILE A 33 -7.89 -3.22 16.98
C ILE A 33 -7.78 -4.17 18.16
N THR A 34 -6.81 -3.98 19.07
CA THR A 34 -6.66 -4.81 20.29
C THR A 34 -7.94 -4.82 21.12
N LYS A 35 -8.60 -3.66 21.27
CA LYS A 35 -9.88 -3.58 21.98
C LYS A 35 -11.03 -4.28 21.25
N ALA A 36 -11.03 -4.25 19.92
CA ALA A 36 -12.07 -4.88 19.10
C ALA A 36 -11.93 -6.40 19.03
N PHE A 37 -10.72 -6.94 19.20
CA PHE A 37 -10.43 -8.37 19.18
C PHE A 37 -9.85 -8.85 20.53
N PRO A 38 -10.62 -8.77 21.65
CA PRO A 38 -10.11 -9.07 22.99
C PRO A 38 -9.72 -10.54 23.20
N LEU A 39 -10.09 -11.43 22.27
CA LEU A 39 -9.76 -12.85 22.29
C LEU A 39 -8.47 -13.19 21.54
N HIS A 40 -7.85 -12.20 20.87
CA HIS A 40 -6.62 -12.38 20.10
C HIS A 40 -5.54 -11.42 20.60
N GLU A 41 -4.32 -11.91 20.73
CA GLU A 41 -3.16 -11.03 20.80
C GLU A 41 -2.95 -10.37 19.44
N ILE A 42 -2.58 -9.09 19.40
CA ILE A 42 -2.32 -8.37 18.15
C ILE A 42 -0.81 -8.27 17.97
N SER A 43 -0.28 -8.86 16.90
CA SER A 43 1.11 -8.72 16.49
C SER A 43 1.16 -7.90 15.20
N ALA A 44 1.86 -6.77 15.20
CA ALA A 44 1.91 -5.86 14.06
C ALA A 44 3.36 -5.57 13.67
N ILE A 45 3.73 -5.88 12.44
CA ILE A 45 5.09 -5.74 11.91
C ILE A 45 5.15 -4.55 10.95
N TYR A 46 6.15 -3.70 11.15
CA TYR A 46 6.31 -2.41 10.46
C TYR A 46 7.63 -2.38 9.69
N PRO A 47 7.74 -3.03 8.52
CA PRO A 47 8.94 -2.95 7.72
C PRO A 47 9.14 -1.54 7.16
N THR A 48 10.40 -1.18 6.94
CA THR A 48 10.78 0.05 6.22
C THR A 48 11.06 -0.29 4.76
N GLY A 49 10.52 0.51 3.84
CA GLY A 49 10.75 0.36 2.41
C GLY A 49 12.24 0.50 2.06
N PRO A 50 12.73 -0.26 1.06
CA PRO A 50 14.15 -0.37 0.78
C PRO A 50 14.73 0.87 0.09
N LEU A 51 13.88 1.69 -0.54
CA LEU A 51 14.32 2.86 -1.28
C LEU A 51 14.51 4.05 -0.35
N ARG A 52 15.77 4.34 0.02
CA ARG A 52 16.13 5.60 0.68
C ARG A 52 16.00 6.75 -0.32
N LEU A 53 15.32 7.83 0.07
CA LEU A 53 14.99 8.96 -0.79
C LEU A 53 16.03 10.07 -0.65
N ASN A 54 16.45 10.64 -1.76
CA ASN A 54 17.24 11.87 -1.75
C ASN A 54 16.33 13.09 -1.55
N PRO A 55 16.87 14.23 -1.13
CA PRO A 55 16.07 15.45 -1.00
C PRO A 55 15.32 15.84 -2.29
N ALA A 56 15.91 15.57 -3.47
CA ALA A 56 15.28 15.77 -4.78
C ALA A 56 14.07 14.86 -5.05
N ASP A 57 13.96 13.72 -4.35
CA ASP A 57 12.84 12.78 -4.47
C ASP A 57 11.66 13.16 -3.55
N ILE A 58 11.83 14.16 -2.68
CA ILE A 58 10.81 14.60 -1.72
C ILE A 58 9.98 15.75 -2.33
N PRO A 59 8.67 15.56 -2.55
CA PRO A 59 7.83 16.61 -3.13
C PRO A 59 7.80 17.86 -2.26
N GLY A 60 8.20 18.99 -2.84
CA GLY A 60 8.19 20.29 -2.17
C GLY A 60 9.36 20.54 -1.21
N TYR A 61 10.43 19.74 -1.27
CA TYR A 61 11.66 20.04 -0.55
C TYR A 61 12.39 21.23 -1.20
N THR A 62 12.71 22.23 -0.38
CA THR A 62 13.65 23.31 -0.71
C THR A 62 14.85 23.19 0.21
N PRO A 63 16.08 23.05 -0.31
CA PRO A 63 17.26 23.03 0.55
C PRO A 63 17.33 24.34 1.35
N ALA A 64 17.60 24.23 2.65
CA ALA A 64 17.86 25.41 3.48
C ALA A 64 19.14 26.07 2.95
N HIS A 65 19.04 27.33 2.53
CA HIS A 65 20.18 28.09 2.02
C HIS A 65 20.98 28.63 3.21
N ASP A 66 21.68 27.76 3.94
CA ASP A 66 22.51 28.19 5.05
C ASP A 66 23.81 28.75 4.49
N SER A 67 23.80 30.07 4.28
CA SER A 67 24.99 30.89 4.07
C SER A 67 25.80 30.94 5.36
N ASN A 68 26.65 29.93 5.60
CA ASN A 68 27.88 30.05 6.37
C ASN A 68 28.75 28.81 6.15
N GLY A 69 29.82 29.01 5.37
CA GLY A 69 30.80 27.97 5.10
C GLY A 69 31.49 27.51 6.39
N ASN A 70 31.28 26.24 6.73
CA ASN A 70 32.29 25.43 7.38
C ASN A 70 32.07 23.99 6.93
N GLY A 71 33.03 23.44 6.20
CA GLY A 71 32.94 22.13 5.57
C GLY A 71 32.92 21.01 6.60
N ASP A 72 31.73 20.48 6.85
CA ASP A 72 31.52 19.14 7.38
C ASP A 72 30.46 18.49 6.47
N ASP A 73 30.92 17.81 5.42
CA ASP A 73 30.13 17.05 4.43
C ASP A 73 29.48 15.83 5.10
N LYS A 74 28.60 16.07 6.07
CA LYS A 74 27.56 15.13 6.46
C LYS A 74 26.26 15.71 5.93
N ASP A 75 26.09 15.46 4.64
CA ASP A 75 24.83 15.30 3.94
C ASP A 75 23.70 15.15 4.96
N THR A 76 22.75 16.09 4.95
CA THR A 76 21.64 16.13 5.91
C THR A 76 20.78 14.89 5.64
N GLU A 77 21.15 13.76 6.22
CA GLU A 77 20.65 12.43 5.92
C GLU A 77 19.16 12.37 6.27
N ILE A 78 18.29 12.73 5.33
CA ILE A 78 16.85 12.71 5.56
C ILE A 78 16.43 11.24 5.72
N GLU A 79 15.86 10.89 6.88
CA GLU A 79 15.27 9.57 7.12
C GLU A 79 13.91 9.44 6.39
N ALA A 80 13.96 9.48 5.06
CA ALA A 80 12.80 9.35 4.18
C ALA A 80 12.95 8.10 3.31
N TYR A 81 11.96 7.22 3.36
CA TYR A 81 11.95 5.98 2.58
C TYR A 81 10.69 5.85 1.74
N GLY A 82 10.78 5.06 0.68
CA GLY A 82 9.69 4.66 -0.19
C GLY A 82 9.74 3.18 -0.52
N TRP A 83 8.63 2.67 -1.05
CA TRP A 83 8.57 1.34 -1.65
C TRP A 83 8.99 1.34 -3.11
N TYR A 84 8.79 2.48 -3.77
CA TYR A 84 9.15 2.76 -5.14
C TYR A 84 9.11 4.28 -5.35
N ARG A 85 9.68 4.78 -6.44
CA ARG A 85 9.52 6.18 -6.85
C ARG A 85 9.09 6.27 -8.30
N ARG A 86 8.39 7.33 -8.66
CA ARG A 86 8.05 7.61 -10.05
C ARG A 86 9.28 8.23 -10.73
N SER A 87 9.70 7.71 -11.87
CA SER A 87 10.71 8.36 -12.71
C SER A 87 10.17 9.68 -13.24
N ASN A 88 10.98 10.74 -13.12
CA ASN A 88 10.67 12.07 -13.66
C ASN A 88 11.08 12.23 -15.13
N THR A 89 11.83 11.27 -15.68
CA THR A 89 12.47 11.38 -17.00
C THR A 89 11.99 10.33 -18.00
N ALA A 90 11.28 9.29 -17.56
CA ALA A 90 10.78 8.23 -18.43
C ALA A 90 9.38 8.55 -18.97
N GLU A 91 9.18 8.29 -20.27
CA GLU A 91 7.88 8.33 -20.94
C GLU A 91 7.61 6.96 -21.60
N PRO A 92 6.59 6.19 -21.15
CA PRO A 92 5.69 6.46 -20.03
C PRO A 92 6.38 6.38 -18.66
N PRO A 93 5.77 6.94 -17.59
CA PRO A 93 6.40 7.01 -16.27
C PRO A 93 6.68 5.62 -15.69
N LEU A 94 7.96 5.28 -15.54
CA LEU A 94 8.41 4.06 -14.88
C LEU A 94 8.38 4.21 -13.35
N TYR A 95 8.01 3.15 -12.65
CA TYR A 95 8.07 3.07 -11.19
C TYR A 95 9.36 2.39 -10.76
N VAL A 96 10.40 3.19 -10.54
CA VAL A 96 11.73 2.72 -10.18
C VAL A 96 11.73 2.13 -8.77
N GLY A 97 12.24 0.90 -8.63
CA GLY A 97 12.38 0.19 -7.36
C GLY A 97 11.11 -0.52 -6.89
N LEU A 98 10.07 -0.65 -7.72
CA LEU A 98 8.85 -1.38 -7.35
C LEU A 98 9.14 -2.85 -7.03
N GLU A 99 10.02 -3.46 -7.81
CA GLU A 99 10.49 -4.82 -7.71
C GLU A 99 11.26 -5.00 -6.40
N ASP A 100 12.15 -4.07 -6.05
CA ASP A 100 12.86 -4.05 -4.77
C ASP A 100 11.88 -3.94 -3.59
N GLY A 101 10.89 -3.05 -3.70
CA GLY A 101 9.84 -2.89 -2.70
C GLY A 101 9.01 -4.15 -2.50
N LEU A 102 8.64 -4.83 -3.60
CA LEU A 102 7.94 -6.11 -3.56
C LEU A 102 8.81 -7.21 -2.96
N ASN A 103 10.09 -7.31 -3.36
CA ASN A 103 11.05 -8.28 -2.82
C ASN A 103 11.26 -8.08 -1.31
N ALA A 104 11.37 -6.84 -0.85
CA ALA A 104 11.49 -6.53 0.58
C ALA A 104 10.26 -6.99 1.37
N ILE A 105 9.05 -6.82 0.81
CA ILE A 105 7.82 -7.29 1.45
C ILE A 105 7.75 -8.82 1.41
N ALA A 106 8.07 -9.46 0.28
CA ALA A 106 8.09 -10.91 0.15
C ALA A 106 9.02 -11.56 1.19
N LYS A 107 10.21 -10.97 1.40
CA LYS A 107 11.13 -11.39 2.45
C LYS A 107 10.46 -11.38 3.84
N VAL A 108 9.82 -10.27 4.21
CA VAL A 108 9.11 -10.15 5.50
C VAL A 108 7.95 -11.16 5.61
N LEU A 109 7.21 -11.38 4.52
CA LEU A 109 6.15 -12.38 4.49
C LEU A 109 6.68 -13.80 4.73
N GLY A 110 7.87 -14.13 4.21
CA GLY A 110 8.50 -15.44 4.38
C GLY A 110 9.13 -15.62 5.76
N GLU A 111 9.80 -14.59 6.29
CA GLU A 111 10.51 -14.65 7.58
C GLU A 111 9.57 -14.50 8.78
N GLU A 112 8.55 -13.66 8.66
CA GLU A 112 7.66 -13.28 9.78
C GLU A 112 6.21 -13.70 9.58
N GLY A 113 5.89 -14.40 8.48
CA GLY A 113 4.55 -14.92 8.21
C GLY A 113 4.12 -16.07 9.13
N PRO A 114 2.92 -16.62 8.92
CA PRO A 114 1.87 -16.07 8.06
C PRO A 114 1.18 -14.86 8.71
N PHE A 115 0.85 -13.86 7.90
CA PHE A 115 0.06 -12.70 8.26
C PHE A 115 -1.42 -12.91 7.92
N ASP A 116 -2.29 -12.43 8.81
CA ASP A 116 -3.74 -12.50 8.60
C ASP A 116 -4.24 -11.38 7.70
N GLY A 117 -3.60 -10.22 7.75
CA GLY A 117 -4.00 -9.08 6.94
C GLY A 117 -2.90 -8.04 6.81
N VAL A 118 -3.09 -7.18 5.81
CA VAL A 118 -2.17 -6.08 5.51
C VAL A 118 -2.89 -4.73 5.60
N ILE A 119 -2.26 -3.78 6.26
CA ILE A 119 -2.73 -2.41 6.43
C ILE A 119 -1.72 -1.48 5.80
N GLY A 120 -2.15 -0.69 4.82
CA GLY A 120 -1.27 0.21 4.08
C GLY A 120 -1.74 1.65 4.13
N PHE A 121 -0.78 2.60 4.19
CA PHE A 121 -1.04 4.04 4.10
C PHE A 121 -0.48 4.67 2.83
N SER A 122 -1.29 5.45 2.10
CA SER A 122 -0.87 6.20 0.91
C SER A 122 -0.16 5.31 -0.13
N GLN A 123 1.17 5.41 -0.30
CA GLN A 123 1.95 4.49 -1.14
C GLN A 123 1.90 3.05 -0.61
N GLY A 124 2.03 2.85 0.71
CA GLY A 124 1.88 1.54 1.33
C GLY A 124 0.47 0.95 1.15
N ALA A 125 -0.56 1.77 0.91
CA ALA A 125 -1.89 1.27 0.56
C ALA A 125 -1.94 0.67 -0.85
N ALA A 126 -1.16 1.22 -1.79
CA ALA A 126 -1.00 0.62 -3.12
C ALA A 126 -0.23 -0.70 -3.02
N MET A 127 0.88 -0.73 -2.27
CA MET A 127 1.64 -1.96 -2.01
C MET A 127 0.77 -3.03 -1.33
N ALA A 128 -0.04 -2.66 -0.33
CA ALA A 128 -0.93 -3.59 0.35
C ALA A 128 -1.94 -4.26 -0.60
N ALA A 129 -2.49 -3.50 -1.55
CA ALA A 129 -3.39 -4.04 -2.57
C ALA A 129 -2.66 -4.97 -3.55
N MET A 130 -1.44 -4.61 -3.97
CA MET A 130 -0.60 -5.45 -4.83
C MET A 130 -0.24 -6.77 -4.13
N VAL A 131 0.25 -6.70 -2.90
CA VAL A 131 0.61 -7.88 -2.08
C VAL A 131 -0.57 -8.82 -1.92
N ALA A 132 -1.74 -8.29 -1.54
CA ALA A 132 -2.93 -9.12 -1.38
C ALA A 132 -3.36 -9.78 -2.69
N SER A 133 -3.25 -9.04 -3.81
CA SER A 133 -3.53 -9.58 -5.15
C SER A 133 -2.55 -10.69 -5.53
N LEU A 134 -1.25 -10.52 -5.26
CA LEU A 134 -0.20 -11.49 -5.60
C LEU A 134 -0.37 -12.81 -4.84
N LEU A 135 -0.93 -12.76 -3.62
CA LEU A 135 -1.20 -13.91 -2.76
C LEU A 135 -2.52 -14.65 -3.07
N GLU A 136 -3.23 -14.30 -4.15
CA GLU A 136 -4.48 -14.99 -4.55
C GLU A 136 -4.27 -16.36 -5.24
N GLY A 137 -3.01 -16.83 -5.33
CA GLY A 137 -2.66 -18.14 -5.87
C GLY A 137 -2.70 -18.23 -7.40
N GLU A 138 -3.00 -19.42 -7.93
CA GLU A 138 -2.82 -19.76 -9.35
C GLU A 138 -3.60 -18.86 -10.30
N LYS A 139 -4.85 -18.51 -9.94
CA LYS A 139 -5.69 -17.61 -10.75
C LYS A 139 -5.01 -16.26 -11.02
N ARG A 140 -4.22 -15.76 -10.06
CA ARG A 140 -3.47 -14.52 -10.26
C ARG A 140 -2.28 -14.74 -11.19
N ARG A 141 -1.56 -15.85 -11.05
CA ARG A 141 -0.41 -16.21 -11.91
C ARG A 141 -0.85 -16.32 -13.38
N GLU A 142 -1.96 -17.02 -13.63
CA GLU A 142 -2.57 -17.11 -14.96
C GLU A 142 -2.93 -15.74 -15.55
N ALA A 143 -3.49 -14.83 -14.73
CA ALA A 143 -3.82 -13.48 -15.16
C ALA A 143 -2.56 -12.70 -15.57
N PHE A 144 -1.48 -12.78 -14.79
CA PHE A 144 -0.19 -12.18 -15.14
C PHE A 144 0.37 -12.74 -16.46
N ALA A 145 0.36 -14.06 -16.66
CA ALA A 145 0.82 -14.69 -17.89
C ALA A 145 0.01 -14.23 -19.14
N ARG A 146 -1.31 -14.10 -18.98
CA ARG A 146 -2.19 -13.58 -20.03
C ARG A 146 -1.88 -12.13 -20.40
N PHE A 147 -1.58 -11.28 -19.42
CA PHE A 147 -1.32 -9.86 -19.68
C PHE A 147 0.13 -9.56 -20.07
N ALA A 148 1.09 -10.40 -19.68
CA ALA A 148 2.47 -10.31 -20.14
C ALA A 148 2.58 -10.56 -21.65
N SER A 149 1.77 -11.47 -22.18
CA SER A 149 1.73 -11.79 -23.62
C SER A 149 0.93 -10.80 -24.48
N SER A 150 0.13 -9.92 -23.86
CA SER A 150 -0.65 -8.91 -24.56
C SER A 150 0.03 -7.54 -24.44
N SER A 151 0.62 -7.03 -25.52
CA SER A 151 1.01 -5.62 -25.62
C SER A 151 -0.26 -4.77 -25.45
N CYS A 152 -0.40 -4.07 -24.31
CA CYS A 152 -1.54 -3.20 -24.08
C CYS A 152 -1.37 -1.92 -24.91
N SER A 153 -2.04 -1.84 -26.06
CA SER A 153 -2.11 -0.63 -26.88
C SER A 153 -3.13 0.34 -26.31
N SER A 154 -2.75 1.12 -25.31
CA SER A 154 -3.52 2.28 -24.87
C SER A 154 -2.77 3.55 -25.28
N SER A 155 -3.13 4.11 -26.44
CA SER A 155 -2.68 5.43 -26.94
C SER A 155 -1.15 5.55 -27.14
N GLU A 156 -0.70 5.39 -28.40
CA GLU A 156 0.64 5.69 -28.96
C GLU A 156 1.90 5.10 -28.28
N THR A 157 1.79 4.47 -27.11
CA THR A 157 2.90 3.74 -26.47
C THR A 157 2.47 2.31 -26.14
N THR A 158 3.14 1.33 -26.73
CA THR A 158 3.04 -0.09 -26.34
C THR A 158 3.77 -0.27 -25.02
N ALA A 159 3.03 -0.41 -23.92
CA ALA A 159 3.59 -0.82 -22.63
C ALA A 159 3.46 -2.33 -22.48
N GLU A 160 4.58 -3.00 -22.23
CA GLU A 160 4.62 -4.42 -21.91
C GLU A 160 3.99 -4.67 -20.52
N GLY A 161 3.34 -5.82 -20.36
CA GLY A 161 2.80 -6.23 -19.06
C GLY A 161 3.92 -6.53 -18.08
N ILE A 162 3.72 -6.21 -16.79
CA ILE A 162 4.68 -6.56 -15.74
C ILE A 162 4.58 -8.08 -15.50
N PRO A 163 5.69 -8.84 -15.50
CA PRO A 163 5.67 -10.27 -15.19
C PRO A 163 5.29 -10.53 -13.73
N TYR A 164 4.89 -11.77 -13.41
CA TYR A 164 4.62 -12.14 -12.02
C TYR A 164 5.95 -12.11 -11.23
N PRO A 165 6.04 -11.44 -10.07
CA PRO A 165 7.30 -11.33 -9.34
C PRO A 165 7.79 -12.69 -8.81
N ASP A 166 9.05 -13.04 -9.11
CA ASP A 166 9.65 -14.32 -8.68
C ASP A 166 9.67 -14.47 -7.15
N SER A 167 9.88 -13.38 -6.41
CA SER A 167 9.86 -13.39 -4.94
C SER A 167 8.51 -13.77 -4.33
N PHE A 168 7.41 -13.56 -5.05
CA PHE A 168 6.09 -14.06 -4.66
C PHE A 168 5.81 -15.44 -5.24
N ALA A 169 6.56 -15.86 -6.26
CA ALA A 169 6.37 -17.16 -6.89
C ALA A 169 6.77 -18.30 -5.95
N GLU A 170 7.81 -18.08 -5.15
CA GLU A 170 8.39 -19.05 -4.20
C GLU A 170 7.80 -18.96 -2.79
N LEU A 171 6.92 -17.98 -2.55
CA LEU A 171 6.44 -17.67 -1.20
C LEU A 171 5.33 -18.62 -0.74
N ASP A 172 5.57 -19.36 0.34
CA ASP A 172 4.54 -20.15 1.03
C ASP A 172 3.79 -19.28 2.06
N HIS A 173 2.88 -18.45 1.56
CA HIS A 173 2.03 -17.60 2.40
C HIS A 173 0.57 -17.69 1.94
N PRO A 174 -0.41 -17.94 2.84
CA PRO A 174 -1.81 -18.01 2.45
C PRO A 174 -2.34 -16.65 1.95
N ALA A 175 -3.47 -16.67 1.24
CA ALA A 175 -4.13 -15.43 0.85
C ALA A 175 -4.46 -14.55 2.08
N MET A 176 -4.27 -13.24 1.94
CA MET A 176 -4.60 -12.28 2.99
C MET A 176 -6.09 -12.36 3.32
N LYS A 177 -6.46 -12.52 4.60
CA LYS A 177 -7.87 -12.58 5.02
C LYS A 177 -8.55 -11.21 4.87
N PHE A 178 -7.80 -10.12 5.01
CA PHE A 178 -8.29 -8.77 4.79
C PHE A 178 -7.18 -7.80 4.40
N VAL A 179 -7.59 -6.70 3.77
CA VAL A 179 -6.73 -5.58 3.39
C VAL A 179 -7.38 -4.28 3.83
N LEU A 180 -6.62 -3.43 4.52
CA LEU A 180 -7.06 -2.08 4.87
C LEU A 180 -6.18 -1.04 4.17
N CYS A 181 -6.75 -0.36 3.17
CA CYS A 181 -6.08 0.72 2.45
C CYS A 181 -6.53 2.08 3.00
N TYR A 182 -5.62 2.79 3.67
CA TYR A 182 -5.88 4.15 4.16
C TYR A 182 -5.23 5.20 3.25
N ARG A 183 -5.98 6.26 2.95
CA ARG A 183 -5.48 7.45 2.23
C ARG A 183 -5.74 8.70 3.05
N LEU A 184 -4.79 9.63 3.01
CA LEU A 184 -5.03 10.96 3.54
C LEU A 184 -6.01 11.68 2.61
N PHE A 185 -7.24 11.94 3.07
CA PHE A 185 -8.12 12.88 2.38
C PHE A 185 -7.61 14.29 2.70
N MET A 186 -6.69 14.80 1.87
CA MET A 186 -6.37 16.22 1.92
C MET A 186 -7.63 17.00 1.57
N ARG A 187 -8.21 17.68 2.56
CA ARG A 187 -9.26 18.67 2.36
C ARG A 187 -8.65 19.93 1.72
N LEU A 188 -8.08 19.80 0.52
CA LEU A 188 -7.77 20.96 -0.33
C LEU A 188 -9.05 21.37 -1.04
N ARG A 189 -9.59 22.53 -0.65
CA ARG A 189 -10.77 23.16 -1.26
C ARG A 189 -10.57 23.58 -2.72
N ARG A 190 -9.47 23.24 -3.40
CA ARG A 190 -9.12 23.87 -4.68
C ARG A 190 -8.28 23.03 -5.64
N PHE A 191 -8.56 21.74 -5.81
CA PHE A 191 -8.04 20.99 -6.99
C PHE A 191 -9.02 19.87 -7.39
N ARG A 192 -10.18 20.26 -7.93
CA ARG A 192 -11.03 19.30 -8.65
C ARG A 192 -10.42 19.12 -10.04
N ARG A 193 -9.73 17.99 -10.29
CA ARG A 193 -10.00 17.06 -11.41
C ARG A 193 -8.82 16.20 -11.91
N LEU A 194 -7.55 16.50 -11.63
CA LEU A 194 -6.47 15.77 -12.34
C LEU A 194 -5.91 14.52 -11.63
N SER A 195 -5.87 14.44 -10.30
CA SER A 195 -5.20 13.32 -9.61
C SER A 195 -6.08 12.07 -9.41
N CYS A 196 -7.41 12.19 -9.51
CA CYS A 196 -8.32 11.05 -9.37
C CYS A 196 -8.42 10.19 -10.65
N MET A 197 -8.05 10.72 -11.81
CA MET A 197 -8.23 10.00 -13.09
C MET A 197 -7.26 8.83 -13.23
N CYS A 198 -6.00 8.94 -12.80
CA CYS A 198 -5.03 7.86 -12.95
C CYS A 198 -5.41 6.58 -12.19
N TRP A 199 -5.96 6.68 -10.98
CA TRP A 199 -6.35 5.48 -10.21
C TRP A 199 -7.70 4.89 -10.67
N ALA A 200 -8.64 5.73 -11.09
CA ALA A 200 -9.91 5.26 -11.65
C ALA A 200 -9.73 4.60 -13.02
N LEU A 201 -8.76 5.06 -13.83
CA LEU A 201 -8.40 4.42 -15.10
C LEU A 201 -7.68 3.09 -14.87
N TRP A 202 -6.77 3.01 -13.89
CA TRP A 202 -6.08 1.78 -13.51
C TRP A 202 -7.02 0.72 -12.92
N MET A 203 -7.95 1.11 -12.04
CA MET A 203 -9.02 0.21 -11.56
C MET A 203 -10.02 -0.16 -12.66
N ARG A 204 -10.31 0.71 -13.64
CA ARG A 204 -11.17 0.37 -14.79
C ARG A 204 -10.50 -0.58 -15.79
N LEU A 205 -9.16 -0.53 -15.91
CA LEU A 205 -8.36 -1.46 -16.69
C LEU A 205 -8.26 -2.84 -16.00
N LEU A 206 -8.19 -2.87 -14.66
CA LEU A 206 -8.18 -4.11 -13.87
C LEU A 206 -9.57 -4.76 -13.68
N MET A 207 -10.67 -3.98 -13.77
CA MET A 207 -12.02 -4.45 -13.39
C MET A 207 -12.99 -4.57 -14.59
N ARG A 208 -12.50 -4.90 -15.79
CA ARG A 208 -13.37 -5.40 -16.88
C ARG A 208 -13.72 -6.88 -16.66
N GLY A 209 -14.34 -7.15 -15.52
CA GLY A 209 -14.96 -8.40 -15.13
C GLY A 209 -16.02 -8.05 -14.09
N GLY A 210 -17.25 -7.84 -14.56
CA GLY A 210 -18.27 -7.09 -13.83
C GLY A 210 -18.86 -7.81 -12.62
N VAL A 211 -19.30 -7.05 -11.62
CA VAL A 211 -20.52 -7.33 -10.85
C VAL A 211 -21.09 -6.00 -10.36
N GLY A 212 -22.24 -5.61 -10.91
CA GLY A 212 -23.13 -4.65 -10.26
C GLY A 212 -23.99 -5.33 -9.20
N ARG A 213 -24.29 -4.59 -8.13
CA ARG A 213 -25.16 -4.89 -6.97
C ARG A 213 -24.46 -5.41 -5.72
N LEU A 214 -24.12 -4.48 -4.81
CA LEU A 214 -24.31 -4.64 -3.36
C LEU A 214 -24.11 -3.31 -2.63
N TRP A 215 -25.06 -2.38 -2.82
CA TRP A 215 -25.05 -1.05 -2.17
C TRP A 215 -25.89 -0.98 -0.89
N LYS A 216 -26.38 -2.12 -0.37
CA LYS A 216 -27.37 -2.13 0.73
C LYS A 216 -26.88 -2.53 2.12
N LEU A 217 -25.60 -2.84 2.34
CA LEU A 217 -25.07 -3.07 3.69
C LEU A 217 -24.40 -1.83 4.33
N ALA A 218 -24.37 -0.69 3.63
CA ALA A 218 -23.70 0.55 4.06
C ALA A 218 -24.61 1.57 4.80
N LEU A 219 -25.83 1.18 5.19
CA LEU A 219 -26.78 2.09 5.87
C LEU A 219 -27.10 1.74 7.34
N GLY A 220 -26.71 0.55 7.84
CA GLY A 220 -27.01 0.13 9.22
C GLY A 220 -26.19 0.83 10.32
N ILE A 221 -25.05 1.42 9.98
CA ILE A 221 -24.13 2.07 10.92
C ILE A 221 -24.16 3.61 10.74
N ARG A 222 -25.36 4.21 10.65
CA ARG A 222 -25.52 5.68 10.52
C ARG A 222 -26.21 6.37 11.68
N ARG A 223 -26.57 5.69 12.78
CA ARG A 223 -27.37 6.35 13.85
C ARG A 223 -26.79 6.39 15.27
N ALA A 224 -25.53 5.99 15.50
CA ALA A 224 -24.92 6.19 16.81
C ALA A 224 -23.63 7.04 16.71
N ARG A 225 -23.80 8.33 17.01
CA ARG A 225 -22.76 9.34 17.31
C ARG A 225 -21.89 9.84 16.15
N ALA A 226 -22.56 10.58 15.28
CA ALA A 226 -22.03 11.82 14.73
C ALA A 226 -21.69 12.80 15.87
N ARG A 227 -20.47 12.72 16.42
CA ARG A 227 -19.78 13.80 17.15
C ARG A 227 -18.27 13.58 17.37
N LEU A 228 -17.64 12.53 16.82
CA LEU A 228 -16.18 12.33 16.93
C LEU A 228 -15.46 11.89 15.63
N PHE A 229 -16.17 11.67 14.53
CA PHE A 229 -15.57 11.22 13.27
C PHE A 229 -16.09 12.04 12.09
N GLY A 230 -15.56 13.25 11.95
CA GLY A 230 -15.49 13.90 10.64
C GLY A 230 -14.09 13.66 10.09
N ILE A 231 -13.97 13.20 8.85
CA ILE A 231 -12.71 13.08 8.08
C ILE A 231 -11.93 11.74 8.23
N LEU A 232 -12.53 10.59 7.90
CA LEU A 232 -11.75 9.40 7.52
C LEU A 232 -12.44 8.66 6.35
N GLY A 233 -11.77 8.58 5.20
CA GLY A 233 -12.17 7.74 4.07
C GLY A 233 -11.47 6.39 4.18
N VAL A 234 -12.14 5.38 4.74
CA VAL A 234 -11.64 4.01 4.80
C VAL A 234 -12.27 3.22 3.65
N THR A 235 -11.45 2.59 2.81
CA THR A 235 -11.95 1.63 1.81
C THR A 235 -11.61 0.23 2.30
N PHE A 236 -12.64 -0.57 2.59
CA PHE A 236 -12.50 -2.00 2.83
C PHE A 236 -12.55 -2.72 1.48
N CYS A 237 -11.48 -3.43 1.12
CA CYS A 237 -11.54 -4.44 0.07
C CYS A 237 -11.57 -5.80 0.75
N ARG A 238 -12.66 -6.56 0.51
CA ARG A 238 -12.73 -7.96 0.91
C ARG A 238 -11.89 -8.75 -0.10
N ALA A 239 -10.74 -9.29 0.34
CA ALA A 239 -10.05 -10.32 -0.41
C ALA A 239 -10.96 -11.56 -0.40
N SER A 240 -11.24 -12.13 -1.56
CA SER A 240 -12.33 -13.08 -1.74
C SER A 240 -12.02 -14.43 -1.09
N GLY A 241 -13.04 -14.99 -0.44
CA GLY A 241 -13.02 -16.29 0.25
C GLY A 241 -14.24 -16.36 1.18
N LEU A 242 -15.41 -16.72 0.63
CA LEU A 242 -16.68 -16.82 1.34
C LEU A 242 -17.06 -18.30 1.51
N ILE A 243 -17.37 -18.64 2.76
CA ILE A 243 -18.23 -19.75 3.25
C ILE A 243 -17.62 -21.13 3.12
#